data_AF-D2QLJ9-F1
#
_entry.id   AF-D2QLJ9-F1
#
_cell.length_a   1.000
_cell.length_b   1.000
_cell.length_c   1.000
_cell.angle_alpha   90.00
_cell.angle_beta   90.00
_cell.angle_gamma   90.00
#
_symmetry.space_group_name_H-M   'P 1'
#
loop_
_entity.id
_entity.type
_entity.pdbx_description
1 polymer ?
#
loop_
_entity_poly.entity_id
_entity_poly.type
_entity_poly.pdbx_seq_one_letter_code
_entity_poly.pdbx_strand_id
1 'polypeptide(L)'
;MDVQQLEEAKSIILEELKQEVWSQAKFFTVFSDSGSSSPQFILYSDSITQKEYDLKEIFTITRIFKKAFLAAKADEKSRFNKVEFEVYSDSTYQVSLTWDDEEVRKNKLAWSNVIPQWVNDRLISLLFSAGYGDEANWQRGVFIFTIQQDKLSFEGTIYNDQTPMIVQVKLPDYLIVGILEHYQITNEGFLKDQWQPWNQLEIRSPHNSLDLDKDITYRLITDKG
;
A
#
# COMPACT_ATOMS: atom_id res chain seq x y z
N MET A 1 -16.92 2.01 -13.59
CA MET A 1 -17.41 3.32 -13.12
C MET A 1 -18.72 3.58 -13.83
N ASP A 2 -19.76 3.96 -13.09
CA ASP A 2 -21.08 4.22 -13.69
C ASP A 2 -21.34 5.72 -13.85
N VAL A 3 -22.38 6.04 -14.63
CA VAL A 3 -22.79 7.41 -14.92
C VAL A 3 -23.25 8.15 -13.65
N GLN A 4 -23.86 7.43 -12.71
CA GLN A 4 -24.36 8.02 -11.46
C GLN A 4 -23.22 8.57 -10.60
N GLN A 5 -22.11 7.84 -10.51
CA GLN A 5 -20.89 8.28 -9.80
C GLN A 5 -20.30 9.56 -10.41
N LEU A 6 -20.29 9.66 -11.74
CA LEU A 6 -19.78 10.84 -12.44
C LEU A 6 -20.69 12.05 -12.25
N GLU A 7 -22.00 11.84 -12.29
CA GLU A 7 -22.99 12.89 -12.04
C GLU A 7 -22.94 13.40 -10.59
N GLU A 8 -22.72 12.51 -9.62
CA GLU A 8 -22.51 12.89 -8.21
C GLU A 8 -21.26 13.74 -8.05
N ALA A 9 -20.11 13.29 -8.57
CA ALA A 9 -18.84 14.03 -8.49
C ALA A 9 -18.94 15.40 -9.18
N LYS A 10 -19.60 15.47 -10.35
CA LYS A 10 -19.86 16.72 -11.07
C LYS A 10 -20.72 17.67 -10.22
N SER A 11 -21.80 17.17 -9.64
CA SER A 11 -22.74 18.00 -8.86
C SER A 11 -22.06 18.64 -7.65
N ILE A 12 -21.16 17.92 -6.99
CA ILE A 12 -20.33 18.44 -5.90
C ILE A 12 -19.49 19.63 -6.37
N ILE A 13 -18.78 19.47 -7.51
CA ILE A 13 -17.94 20.53 -8.07
C ILE A 13 -18.77 21.76 -8.45
N LEU A 14 -19.88 21.57 -9.15
CA LEU A 14 -20.75 22.67 -9.60
C LEU A 14 -21.35 23.44 -8.41
N GLU A 15 -21.77 22.75 -7.36
CA GLU A 15 -22.33 23.39 -6.17
C GLU A 15 -21.27 24.21 -5.42
N GLU A 16 -20.05 23.69 -5.31
CA GLU A 16 -18.97 24.38 -4.61
C GLU A 16 -18.45 25.60 -5.39
N LEU A 17 -18.40 25.52 -6.72
CA LEU A 17 -17.91 26.58 -7.59
C LEU A 17 -18.99 27.57 -8.07
N LYS A 18 -20.23 27.49 -7.55
CA LYS A 18 -21.37 28.29 -8.04
C LYS A 18 -21.20 29.81 -7.92
N GLN A 19 -20.31 30.28 -7.05
CA GLN A 19 -20.00 31.70 -6.84
C GLN A 19 -18.66 32.12 -7.45
N GLU A 20 -17.92 31.18 -8.03
CA GLU A 20 -16.60 31.42 -8.61
C GLU A 20 -16.72 31.74 -10.10
N VAL A 21 -15.76 32.50 -10.64
CA VAL A 21 -15.63 32.72 -12.09
C VAL A 21 -14.61 31.75 -12.65
N TRP A 22 -15.06 30.78 -13.44
CA TRP A 22 -14.23 29.71 -13.97
C TRP A 22 -14.75 29.20 -15.33
N SER A 23 -13.86 28.57 -16.09
CA SER A 23 -14.16 27.93 -17.37
C SER A 23 -13.99 26.41 -17.30
N GLN A 24 -13.00 25.94 -16.54
CA GLN A 24 -12.70 24.52 -16.36
C GLN A 24 -12.21 24.26 -14.93
N ALA A 25 -12.63 23.14 -14.37
CA ALA A 25 -12.17 22.60 -13.11
C ALA A 25 -11.64 21.19 -13.34
N LYS A 26 -10.42 20.91 -12.89
CA LYS A 26 -9.74 19.62 -13.09
C LYS A 26 -9.41 19.00 -11.74
N PHE A 27 -10.01 17.85 -11.48
CA PHE A 27 -9.65 16.94 -10.41
C PHE A 27 -8.66 15.89 -10.93
N PHE A 28 -7.60 15.65 -10.16
CA PHE A 28 -6.60 14.63 -10.46
C PHE A 28 -6.24 13.82 -9.23
N THR A 29 -6.17 12.50 -9.36
CA THR A 29 -5.65 11.64 -8.28
C THR A 29 -5.08 10.34 -8.85
N VAL A 30 -4.16 9.74 -8.10
CA VAL A 30 -3.63 8.41 -8.36
C VAL A 30 -4.05 7.50 -7.20
N PHE A 31 -4.44 6.27 -7.50
CA PHE A 31 -4.76 5.23 -6.55
C PHE A 31 -3.68 4.16 -6.47
N SER A 32 -3.51 3.63 -5.28
CA SER A 32 -2.71 2.46 -4.93
C SER A 32 -3.54 1.56 -4.02
N ASP A 33 -3.09 0.33 -3.79
CA ASP A 33 -3.74 -0.56 -2.81
C ASP A 33 -3.70 0.03 -1.39
N SER A 34 -2.69 0.85 -1.07
CA SER A 34 -2.55 1.58 0.19
C SER A 34 -3.45 2.83 0.32
N GLY A 35 -4.08 3.30 -0.76
CA GLY A 35 -4.89 4.52 -0.74
C GLY A 35 -4.68 5.41 -1.97
N SER A 36 -5.15 6.66 -1.91
CA SER A 36 -4.91 7.64 -2.98
C SER A 36 -3.67 8.47 -2.67
N SER A 37 -2.89 8.82 -3.70
CA SER A 37 -1.99 9.96 -3.65
C SER A 37 -2.80 11.23 -3.45
N SER A 38 -2.20 12.22 -2.79
CA SER A 38 -2.81 13.53 -2.49
C SER A 38 -3.62 14.04 -3.69
N PRO A 39 -4.97 14.07 -3.59
CA PRO A 39 -5.80 14.53 -4.70
C PRO A 39 -5.51 16.01 -4.96
N GLN A 40 -5.48 16.39 -6.23
CA GLN A 40 -5.25 17.75 -6.67
C GLN A 40 -6.51 18.28 -7.34
N PHE A 41 -6.76 19.58 -7.15
CA PHE A 41 -7.85 20.27 -7.78
C PHE A 41 -7.36 21.60 -8.33
N ILE A 42 -7.56 21.80 -9.63
CA ILE A 42 -7.03 22.92 -10.39
C ILE A 42 -8.19 23.64 -11.06
N LEU A 43 -8.23 24.96 -10.91
CA LEU A 43 -9.24 25.83 -11.51
C LEU A 43 -8.61 26.69 -12.62
N TYR A 44 -9.34 26.81 -13.72
CA TYR A 44 -8.99 27.63 -14.88
C TYR A 44 -10.09 28.67 -15.11
N SER A 45 -9.71 29.87 -15.54
CA SER A 45 -10.62 30.91 -15.98
C SER A 45 -9.99 31.75 -17.09
N ASP A 46 -10.77 32.57 -17.79
CA ASP A 46 -10.26 33.46 -18.84
C ASP A 46 -9.19 34.45 -18.32
N SER A 47 -9.16 34.71 -17.01
CA SER A 47 -8.19 35.56 -16.34
C SER A 47 -7.09 34.79 -15.58
N ILE A 48 -7.21 33.46 -15.44
CA ILE A 48 -6.32 32.61 -14.66
C ILE A 48 -5.92 31.40 -15.51
N THR A 49 -4.64 31.37 -15.93
CA THR A 49 -4.10 30.23 -16.70
C THR A 49 -4.06 28.93 -15.91
N GLN A 50 -3.90 28.98 -14.59
CA GLN A 50 -3.96 27.82 -13.69
C GLN A 50 -3.90 28.28 -12.22
N LYS A 51 -4.81 27.79 -11.36
CA LYS A 51 -4.73 28.00 -9.90
C LYS A 51 -5.07 26.71 -9.17
N GLU A 52 -4.20 26.29 -8.23
CA GLU A 52 -4.56 25.24 -7.27
C GLU A 52 -5.66 25.76 -6.34
N TYR A 53 -6.73 24.99 -6.23
CA TYR A 53 -7.93 25.39 -5.49
C TYR A 53 -8.24 24.33 -4.44
N ASP A 54 -8.35 24.78 -3.19
CA ASP A 54 -8.67 23.90 -2.07
C ASP A 54 -10.17 23.61 -2.04
N LEU A 55 -10.56 22.52 -2.71
CA LEU A 55 -11.93 22.06 -2.80
C LEU A 55 -12.31 21.35 -1.49
N LYS A 56 -13.27 21.88 -0.75
CA LYS A 56 -13.73 21.36 0.55
C LYS A 56 -14.17 19.90 0.46
N GLU A 57 -14.88 19.56 -0.62
CA GLU A 57 -15.40 18.21 -0.84
C GLU A 57 -14.44 17.32 -1.66
N ILE A 58 -13.15 17.68 -1.78
CA ILE A 58 -12.16 16.90 -2.54
C ILE A 58 -12.07 15.45 -2.08
N PHE A 59 -12.19 15.18 -0.78
CA PHE A 59 -12.16 13.82 -0.23
C PHE A 59 -13.43 13.03 -0.54
N THR A 60 -14.58 13.71 -0.64
CA THR A 60 -15.84 13.08 -1.06
C THR A 60 -15.72 12.61 -2.52
N ILE A 61 -15.22 13.47 -3.40
CA ILE A 61 -14.94 13.11 -4.81
C ILE A 61 -13.91 11.98 -4.89
N THR A 62 -12.81 12.08 -4.13
CA THR A 62 -11.78 11.04 -4.06
C THR A 62 -12.36 9.68 -3.65
N ARG A 63 -13.31 9.66 -2.70
CA ARG A 63 -13.98 8.44 -2.25
C ARG A 63 -14.85 7.81 -3.33
N ILE A 64 -15.54 8.61 -4.14
CA ILE A 64 -16.33 8.13 -5.29
C ILE A 64 -15.42 7.37 -6.26
N PHE A 65 -14.31 8.00 -6.67
CA PHE A 65 -13.36 7.38 -7.58
C PHE A 65 -12.61 6.19 -6.96
N LYS A 66 -12.29 6.24 -5.66
CA LYS A 66 -11.67 5.10 -4.94
C LYS A 66 -12.56 3.86 -4.98
N LYS A 67 -13.87 4.02 -4.80
CA LYS A 67 -14.82 2.90 -4.89
C LYS A 67 -14.83 2.29 -6.29
N ALA A 68 -14.81 3.13 -7.33
CA ALA A 68 -14.72 2.67 -8.72
C ALA A 68 -13.39 1.95 -9.01
N PHE A 69 -12.28 2.45 -8.46
CA PHE A 69 -10.96 1.83 -8.56
C PHE A 69 -10.96 0.42 -7.96
N LEU A 70 -11.40 0.29 -6.71
CA LEU A 70 -11.41 -0.98 -5.99
C LEU A 70 -12.26 -2.05 -6.69
N ALA A 71 -13.33 -1.64 -7.38
CA ALA A 71 -14.18 -2.54 -8.15
C ALA A 71 -13.53 -2.96 -9.49
N ALA A 72 -12.73 -2.10 -10.11
CA ALA A 72 -12.15 -2.34 -11.44
C ALA A 72 -10.72 -2.90 -11.42
N LYS A 73 -9.98 -2.80 -10.30
CA LYS A 73 -8.53 -3.09 -10.25
C LYS A 73 -8.12 -4.50 -10.68
N ALA A 74 -9.02 -5.47 -10.60
CA ALA A 74 -8.76 -6.86 -10.98
C ALA A 74 -9.04 -7.18 -12.47
N ASP A 75 -9.76 -6.30 -13.19
CA ASP A 75 -10.12 -6.52 -14.59
C ASP A 75 -9.17 -5.74 -15.51
N GLU A 76 -8.29 -6.44 -16.24
CA GLU A 76 -7.30 -5.82 -17.13
C GLU A 76 -7.89 -4.90 -18.20
N LYS A 77 -9.16 -5.09 -18.59
CA LYS A 77 -9.80 -4.27 -19.62
C LYS A 77 -10.33 -2.95 -19.10
N SER A 78 -10.60 -2.86 -17.79
CA SER A 78 -11.26 -1.70 -17.18
C SER A 78 -10.50 -1.13 -15.99
N ARG A 79 -9.39 -1.74 -15.58
CA ARG A 79 -8.54 -1.26 -14.50
C ARG A 79 -7.97 0.12 -14.83
N PHE A 80 -7.85 0.92 -13.80
CA PHE A 80 -7.19 2.21 -13.82
C PHE A 80 -6.53 2.43 -12.47
N ASN A 81 -5.54 3.31 -12.40
CA ASN A 81 -5.00 3.81 -11.14
C ASN A 81 -4.83 5.32 -11.19
N LYS A 82 -5.09 5.98 -12.32
CA LYS A 82 -5.11 7.43 -12.46
C LYS A 82 -6.49 7.89 -12.91
N VAL A 83 -6.93 9.01 -12.33
CA VAL A 83 -8.16 9.68 -12.69
C VAL A 83 -7.85 11.13 -13.01
N GLU A 84 -8.29 11.57 -14.19
CA GLU A 84 -8.45 12.97 -14.53
C GLU A 84 -9.93 13.21 -14.79
N PHE A 85 -10.54 14.07 -13.98
CA PHE A 85 -11.95 14.44 -14.10
C PHE A 85 -12.05 15.93 -14.32
N GLU A 86 -12.56 16.31 -15.48
CA GLU A 86 -12.66 17.69 -15.92
C GLU A 86 -14.13 18.07 -16.00
N VAL A 87 -14.50 19.15 -15.31
CA VAL A 87 -15.84 19.74 -15.37
C VAL A 87 -15.70 21.12 -15.98
N TYR A 88 -16.65 21.48 -16.83
CA TYR A 88 -16.71 22.77 -17.52
C TYR A 88 -17.88 23.60 -16.97
N SER A 89 -17.78 24.92 -17.10
CA SER A 89 -18.79 25.84 -16.54
C SER A 89 -20.16 25.72 -17.21
N ASP A 90 -20.22 25.12 -18.40
CA ASP A 90 -21.46 24.75 -19.09
C ASP A 90 -22.08 23.43 -18.59
N SER A 91 -21.56 22.87 -17.48
CA SER A 91 -21.98 21.61 -16.87
C SER A 91 -21.66 20.35 -17.69
N THR A 92 -20.89 20.47 -18.77
CA THR A 92 -20.29 19.30 -19.43
C THR A 92 -19.08 18.80 -18.65
N TYR A 93 -18.70 17.54 -18.87
CA TYR A 93 -17.54 16.96 -18.21
C TYR A 93 -16.85 15.94 -19.11
N GLN A 94 -15.59 15.67 -18.79
CA GLN A 94 -14.79 14.59 -19.36
C GLN A 94 -14.11 13.81 -18.24
N VAL A 95 -13.92 12.52 -18.47
CA VAL A 95 -13.19 11.65 -17.55
C VAL A 95 -12.19 10.80 -18.31
N SER A 96 -10.95 10.82 -17.86
CA SER A 96 -9.88 9.95 -18.34
C SER A 96 -9.46 9.01 -17.22
N LEU A 97 -9.58 7.71 -17.49
CA LEU A 97 -9.14 6.64 -16.61
C LEU A 97 -7.96 5.95 -17.28
N THR A 98 -6.79 6.02 -16.65
CA THR A 98 -5.58 5.41 -17.19
C THR A 98 -4.93 4.50 -16.16
N TRP A 99 -4.22 3.50 -16.67
CA TRP A 99 -3.37 2.62 -15.89
C TRP A 99 -1.91 3.01 -16.10
N ASP A 100 -1.22 3.34 -15.02
CA ASP A 100 0.20 3.65 -14.98
C ASP A 100 0.94 2.54 -14.24
N ASP A 101 1.54 1.63 -15.01
CA ASP A 101 2.37 0.53 -14.51
C ASP A 101 3.62 1.03 -13.78
N GLU A 102 4.18 2.19 -14.15
CA GLU A 102 5.35 2.75 -13.50
C GLU A 102 5.05 3.17 -12.07
N GLU A 103 3.88 3.77 -11.87
CA GLU A 103 3.43 4.22 -10.56
C GLU A 103 3.02 3.05 -9.67
N VAL A 104 2.38 2.01 -10.22
CA VAL A 104 2.17 0.75 -9.49
C VAL A 104 3.50 0.15 -9.06
N ARG A 105 4.49 0.12 -9.96
CA ARG A 105 5.83 -0.39 -9.68
C ARG A 105 6.53 0.40 -8.56
N LYS A 106 6.45 1.73 -8.58
CA LYS A 106 7.01 2.59 -7.51
C LYS A 106 6.34 2.33 -6.16
N ASN A 107 5.01 2.28 -6.13
CA ASN A 107 4.27 2.04 -4.89
C ASN A 107 4.56 0.66 -4.30
N LYS A 108 4.58 -0.37 -5.13
CA LYS A 108 4.89 -1.72 -4.66
C LYS A 108 6.37 -1.86 -4.25
N LEU A 109 7.32 -1.17 -4.91
CA LEU A 109 8.72 -1.09 -4.46
C LEU A 109 8.83 -0.41 -3.09
N ALA A 110 8.18 0.73 -2.91
CA ALA A 110 8.19 1.47 -1.64
C ALA A 110 7.62 0.60 -0.50
N TRP A 111 6.53 -0.12 -0.78
CA TRP A 111 5.94 -1.08 0.17
C TRP A 111 6.88 -2.26 0.49
N SER A 112 7.45 -2.89 -0.53
CA SER A 112 8.41 -4.00 -0.36
C SER A 112 9.62 -3.63 0.49
N ASN A 113 10.08 -2.38 0.42
CA ASN A 113 11.21 -1.90 1.24
C ASN A 113 10.86 -1.77 2.74
N VAL A 114 9.59 -1.60 3.10
CA VAL A 114 9.14 -1.42 4.49
C VAL A 114 8.48 -2.68 5.09
N ILE A 115 8.22 -3.70 4.27
CA ILE A 115 7.64 -4.99 4.70
C ILE A 115 8.35 -5.56 5.93
N PRO A 116 9.69 -5.66 6.02
CA PRO A 116 10.34 -6.29 7.17
C PRO A 116 10.07 -5.55 8.48
N GLN A 117 10.08 -4.22 8.44
CA GLN A 117 9.73 -3.40 9.60
C GLN A 117 8.27 -3.61 10.00
N TRP A 118 7.35 -3.59 9.04
CA TRP A 118 5.94 -3.83 9.30
C TRP A 118 5.68 -5.22 9.89
N VAL A 119 6.34 -6.27 9.35
CA VAL A 119 6.26 -7.64 9.89
C VAL A 119 6.75 -7.66 11.33
N ASN A 120 7.90 -7.04 11.60
CA ASN A 120 8.48 -6.97 12.95
C ASN A 120 7.53 -6.30 13.96
N ASP A 121 6.97 -5.13 13.63
CA ASP A 121 6.08 -4.40 14.53
C ASP A 121 4.82 -5.21 14.87
N ARG A 122 4.29 -5.95 13.89
CA ARG A 122 3.14 -6.84 14.08
C ARG A 122 3.50 -8.07 14.89
N LEU A 123 4.68 -8.66 14.70
CA LEU A 123 5.16 -9.77 15.52
C LEU A 123 5.34 -9.35 16.97
N ILE A 124 5.98 -8.21 17.22
CA ILE A 124 6.16 -7.68 18.58
C ILE A 124 4.79 -7.57 19.25
N SER A 125 3.84 -6.88 18.61
CA SER A 125 2.47 -6.73 19.12
C SER A 125 1.77 -8.07 19.42
N LEU A 126 1.96 -9.07 18.55
CA LEU A 126 1.42 -10.41 18.71
C LEU A 126 2.04 -11.13 19.92
N LEU A 127 3.36 -11.05 20.08
CA LEU A 127 4.09 -11.66 21.19
C LEU A 127 3.68 -11.08 22.55
N PHE A 128 3.56 -9.75 22.62
CA PHE A 128 3.03 -9.06 23.80
C PHE A 128 1.62 -9.57 24.15
N SER A 129 0.73 -9.63 23.15
CA SER A 129 -0.65 -10.11 23.34
C SER A 129 -0.72 -11.58 23.77
N ALA A 130 0.25 -12.39 23.35
CA ALA A 130 0.35 -13.81 23.70
C ALA A 130 1.06 -14.07 25.04
N GLY A 131 1.43 -13.03 25.77
CA GLY A 131 2.06 -13.13 27.10
C GLY A 131 3.56 -13.42 27.09
N TYR A 132 4.22 -13.29 25.93
CA TYR A 132 5.68 -13.41 25.84
C TYR A 132 6.42 -12.13 26.28
N GLY A 133 5.69 -11.03 26.50
CA GLY A 133 6.26 -9.75 26.86
C GLY A 133 5.41 -9.02 27.89
N ASP A 134 5.92 -8.92 29.11
CA ASP A 134 5.94 -7.62 29.77
C ASP A 134 7.22 -6.93 29.24
N GLU A 135 7.24 -5.59 29.06
CA GLU A 135 8.32 -4.84 28.36
C GLU A 135 9.74 -5.07 28.92
N ALA A 136 9.87 -5.78 30.04
CA ALA A 136 11.11 -6.12 30.72
C ALA A 136 11.74 -7.48 30.34
N ASN A 137 11.05 -8.38 29.62
CA ASN A 137 11.42 -9.81 29.61
C ASN A 137 12.09 -10.36 28.34
N TRP A 138 12.20 -9.62 27.23
CA TRP A 138 12.92 -10.09 26.05
C TRP A 138 13.79 -8.98 25.46
N GLN A 139 15.04 -9.30 25.13
CA GLN A 139 16.03 -8.32 24.65
C GLN A 139 16.17 -8.34 23.12
N ARG A 140 16.01 -9.53 22.52
CA ARG A 140 16.13 -9.76 21.09
C ARG A 140 15.31 -10.97 20.66
N GLY A 141 14.94 -11.01 19.38
CA GLY A 141 14.24 -12.11 18.72
C GLY A 141 14.89 -12.47 17.39
N VAL A 142 14.74 -13.72 16.98
CA VAL A 142 15.06 -14.22 15.65
C VAL A 142 13.80 -14.88 15.12
N PHE A 143 13.28 -14.33 14.03
CA PHE A 143 12.04 -14.77 13.39
C PHE A 143 12.35 -15.24 11.98
N ILE A 144 12.05 -16.50 11.69
CA ILE A 144 12.34 -17.14 10.42
C ILE A 144 11.02 -17.51 9.76
N PHE A 145 10.88 -17.07 8.52
CA PHE A 145 9.75 -17.31 7.65
C PHE A 145 10.24 -18.11 6.46
N THR A 146 9.68 -19.29 6.22
CA THR A 146 10.06 -20.13 5.09
C THR A 146 8.84 -20.40 4.21
N ILE A 147 9.02 -20.29 2.90
CA ILE A 147 7.97 -20.47 1.90
C ILE A 147 8.26 -21.75 1.12
N GLN A 148 7.32 -22.69 1.14
CA GLN A 148 7.37 -23.93 0.39
C GLN A 148 6.00 -24.19 -0.24
N GLN A 149 5.95 -24.34 -1.57
CA GLN A 149 4.72 -24.61 -2.31
C GLN A 149 3.56 -23.66 -1.91
N ASP A 150 3.83 -22.35 -1.92
CA ASP A 150 2.89 -21.28 -1.52
C ASP A 150 2.41 -21.31 -0.07
N LYS A 151 3.03 -22.11 0.80
CA LYS A 151 2.75 -22.15 2.24
C LYS A 151 3.87 -21.51 3.03
N LEU A 152 3.49 -20.65 3.97
CA LEU A 152 4.38 -19.99 4.90
C LEU A 152 4.49 -20.81 6.20
N SER A 153 5.71 -21.21 6.57
CA SER A 153 6.04 -21.70 7.91
C SER A 153 6.75 -20.61 8.71
N PHE A 154 6.58 -20.65 10.03
CA PHE A 154 7.14 -19.66 10.94
C PHE A 154 7.84 -20.33 12.12
N GLU A 155 9.04 -19.85 12.43
CA GLU A 155 9.81 -20.22 13.60
C GLU A 155 10.27 -18.93 14.30
N GLY A 156 9.94 -18.78 15.58
CA GLY A 156 10.36 -17.63 16.38
C GLY A 156 11.16 -18.08 17.59
N THR A 157 12.28 -17.41 17.86
CA THR A 157 13.04 -17.56 19.10
C THR A 157 13.27 -16.18 19.71
N ILE A 158 12.87 -15.99 20.96
CA ILE A 158 13.19 -14.79 21.73
C ILE A 158 14.27 -15.11 22.77
N TYR A 159 15.00 -14.09 23.21
CA TYR A 159 16.08 -14.24 24.18
C TYR A 159 15.86 -13.30 25.37
N ASN A 160 15.84 -13.87 26.57
CA ASN A 160 15.97 -13.14 27.82
C ASN A 160 17.36 -13.42 28.42
N ASP A 161 18.20 -12.40 28.54
CA ASP A 161 19.56 -12.50 29.07
C ASP A 161 20.31 -13.76 28.57
N GLN A 162 20.33 -13.91 27.23
CA GLN A 162 20.92 -15.02 26.46
C GLN A 162 20.20 -16.38 26.51
N THR A 163 19.15 -16.56 27.33
CA THR A 163 18.37 -17.80 27.35
C THR A 163 17.36 -17.81 26.19
N PRO A 164 17.46 -18.77 25.24
CA PRO A 164 16.53 -18.86 24.12
C PRO A 164 15.19 -19.45 24.58
N MET A 165 14.10 -18.87 24.09
CA MET A 165 12.74 -19.37 24.25
C MET A 165 12.08 -19.45 22.88
N ILE A 166 11.58 -20.64 22.54
CA ILE A 166 10.84 -20.84 21.30
C ILE A 166 9.45 -20.24 21.46
N VAL A 167 9.05 -19.43 20.49
CA VAL A 167 7.73 -18.84 20.41
C VAL A 167 6.79 -19.81 19.71
N GLN A 168 5.66 -20.09 20.36
CA GLN A 168 4.54 -20.80 19.75
C GLN A 168 3.35 -19.84 19.61
N VAL A 169 3.26 -19.16 18.46
CA VAL A 169 2.13 -18.30 18.10
C VAL A 169 1.63 -18.65 16.71
N LYS A 170 0.30 -18.55 16.53
CA LYS A 170 -0.30 -18.63 15.19
C LYS A 170 -0.20 -17.26 14.53
N LEU A 171 0.38 -17.20 13.33
CA LEU A 171 0.39 -15.96 12.55
C LEU A 171 -1.04 -15.61 12.11
N PRO A 172 -1.45 -14.33 12.24
CA PRO A 172 -2.70 -13.85 11.65
C PRO A 172 -2.67 -13.92 10.11
N ASP A 173 -3.83 -14.17 9.49
CA ASP A 173 -3.94 -14.33 8.03
C ASP A 173 -3.38 -13.11 7.26
N TYR A 174 -3.62 -11.89 7.74
CA TYR A 174 -3.11 -10.67 7.09
C TYR A 174 -1.57 -10.63 7.03
N LEU A 175 -0.88 -11.20 8.02
CA LEU A 175 0.58 -11.23 8.09
C LEU A 175 1.13 -12.27 7.12
N ILE A 176 0.46 -13.43 7.03
CA ILE A 176 0.77 -14.48 6.07
C ILE A 176 0.62 -13.93 4.64
N VAL A 177 -0.51 -13.29 4.34
CA VAL A 177 -0.78 -12.69 3.02
C VAL A 177 0.29 -11.68 2.66
N GLY A 178 0.63 -10.74 3.55
CA GLY A 178 1.64 -9.72 3.25
C GLY A 178 3.03 -10.29 2.94
N ILE A 179 3.45 -11.37 3.64
CA ILE A 179 4.73 -12.02 3.37
C ILE A 179 4.72 -12.79 2.04
N LEU A 180 3.63 -13.49 1.73
CA LEU A 180 3.48 -14.21 0.46
C LEU A 180 3.41 -13.24 -0.73
N GLU A 181 2.71 -12.11 -0.59
CA GLU A 181 2.68 -11.05 -1.59
C GLU A 181 4.09 -10.47 -1.83
N HIS A 182 4.85 -10.19 -0.77
CA HIS A 182 6.23 -9.73 -0.90
C HIS A 182 7.11 -10.75 -1.64
N TYR A 183 6.99 -12.04 -1.30
CA TYR A 183 7.68 -13.13 -2.00
C TYR A 183 7.33 -13.17 -3.49
N GLN A 184 6.05 -13.15 -3.83
CA GLN A 184 5.60 -13.16 -5.23
C GLN A 184 6.15 -11.96 -5.99
N ILE A 185 6.09 -10.77 -5.40
CA ILE A 185 6.58 -9.53 -6.01
C ILE A 185 8.09 -9.57 -6.30
N THR A 186 8.87 -10.12 -5.38
CA THR A 186 10.34 -10.14 -5.42
C THR A 186 10.92 -11.31 -6.19
N ASN A 187 10.21 -12.44 -6.31
CA ASN A 187 10.69 -13.60 -7.06
C ASN A 187 10.11 -13.72 -8.47
N GLU A 188 8.82 -13.37 -8.66
CA GLU A 188 8.09 -13.60 -9.92
C GLU A 188 7.56 -12.30 -10.52
N GLY A 189 7.39 -11.27 -9.68
CA GLY A 189 6.82 -9.99 -10.04
C GLY A 189 7.84 -9.00 -10.57
N PHE A 190 7.47 -7.73 -10.45
CA PHE A 190 8.18 -6.60 -11.05
C PHE A 190 9.51 -6.25 -10.35
N LEU A 191 9.83 -6.85 -9.19
CA LEU A 191 11.11 -6.67 -8.49
C LEU A 191 12.11 -7.81 -8.74
N LYS A 192 11.75 -8.82 -9.54
CA LYS A 192 12.60 -10.00 -9.78
C LYS A 192 14.02 -9.66 -10.28
N ASP A 193 14.17 -8.55 -11.00
CA ASP A 193 15.46 -8.12 -11.55
C ASP A 193 16.24 -7.22 -10.58
N GLN A 194 15.60 -6.76 -9.50
CA GLN A 194 16.18 -5.89 -8.47
C GLN A 194 16.53 -6.64 -7.18
N TRP A 195 15.96 -7.83 -6.98
CA TRP A 195 16.09 -8.63 -5.78
C TRP A 195 16.63 -10.01 -6.11
N GLN A 196 17.49 -10.54 -5.23
CA GLN A 196 17.87 -11.95 -5.34
C GLN A 196 16.66 -12.81 -4.95
N PRO A 197 16.36 -13.88 -5.70
CA PRO A 197 15.30 -14.81 -5.32
C PRO A 197 15.53 -15.33 -3.91
N TRP A 198 14.45 -15.48 -3.15
CA TRP A 198 14.49 -15.99 -1.78
C TRP A 198 13.26 -16.80 -1.48
N ASN A 199 13.35 -17.78 -0.61
CA ASN A 199 12.19 -18.47 -0.02
C ASN A 199 12.30 -18.54 1.51
N GLN A 200 13.32 -17.94 2.10
CA GLN A 200 13.45 -17.72 3.52
C GLN A 200 13.73 -16.25 3.83
N LEU A 201 12.98 -15.69 4.78
CA LEU A 201 13.18 -14.36 5.37
C LEU A 201 13.49 -14.55 6.87
N GLU A 202 14.65 -14.06 7.30
CA GLU A 202 15.06 -14.00 8.70
C GLU A 202 15.05 -12.54 9.17
N ILE A 203 14.37 -12.28 10.28
CA ILE A 203 14.30 -10.98 10.96
C ILE A 203 14.93 -11.13 12.34
N ARG A 204 16.07 -10.47 12.57
CA ARG A 204 16.74 -10.33 13.86
C ARG A 204 16.21 -9.09 14.54
N SER A 205 15.14 -9.25 15.32
CA SER A 205 14.46 -8.14 15.98
C SER A 205 15.17 -7.72 17.27
N PRO A 206 15.84 -6.56 17.33
CA PRO A 206 16.14 -5.95 18.62
C PRO A 206 14.85 -5.36 19.20
N HIS A 207 14.73 -5.34 20.52
CA HIS A 207 13.51 -4.89 21.22
C HIS A 207 13.01 -3.49 20.81
N ASN A 208 13.89 -2.61 20.31
CA ASN A 208 13.59 -1.18 20.14
C ASN A 208 13.43 -0.70 18.68
N SER A 209 14.21 -1.21 17.72
CA SER A 209 14.13 -0.78 16.30
C SER A 209 15.05 -1.61 15.40
N LEU A 210 14.58 -2.06 14.23
CA LEU A 210 15.42 -2.78 13.27
C LEU A 210 16.39 -1.85 12.53
N ASP A 211 17.62 -2.30 12.37
CA ASP A 211 18.55 -1.84 11.33
C ASP A 211 18.33 -2.70 10.08
N LEU A 212 17.57 -2.21 9.11
CA LEU A 212 17.13 -2.97 7.94
C LEU A 212 18.29 -3.62 7.16
N ASP A 213 19.50 -3.05 7.20
CA ASP A 213 20.67 -3.57 6.48
C ASP A 213 21.36 -4.73 7.22
N LYS A 214 21.22 -4.82 8.54
CA LYS A 214 21.92 -5.81 9.38
C LYS A 214 21.01 -6.87 9.96
N ASP A 215 19.77 -6.49 10.22
CA ASP A 215 18.82 -7.30 10.97
C ASP A 215 17.94 -8.14 10.06
N ILE A 216 17.96 -7.92 8.75
CA ILE A 216 17.16 -8.65 7.78
C ILE A 216 18.07 -9.53 6.93
N THR A 217 17.71 -10.79 6.72
CA THR A 217 18.41 -11.68 5.79
C THR A 217 17.42 -12.43 4.92
N TYR A 218 17.59 -12.31 3.61
CA TYR A 218 16.89 -13.09 2.61
C TYR A 218 17.79 -14.23 2.13
N ARG A 219 17.25 -15.45 2.05
CA ARG A 219 17.97 -16.63 1.56
C ARG A 219 17.12 -17.44 0.61
N LEU A 220 17.77 -18.00 -0.41
CA LEU A 220 17.22 -19.09 -1.19
C LEU A 220 17.71 -20.41 -0.61
N ILE A 221 16.84 -21.12 0.08
CA ILE A 221 17.04 -22.50 0.49
C ILE A 221 16.55 -23.38 -0.64
N THR A 222 17.48 -23.87 -1.44
CA THR A 222 17.22 -25.02 -2.29
C THR A 222 17.26 -26.24 -1.40
N ASP A 223 16.18 -27.03 -1.34
CA ASP A 223 16.24 -28.37 -0.76
C ASP A 223 17.36 -29.13 -1.48
N LYS A 224 18.53 -29.24 -0.83
CA LYS A 224 19.42 -30.35 -1.09
C LYS A 224 18.80 -31.49 -0.30
N GLY A 225 18.39 -32.53 -1.02
CA GLY A 225 17.60 -33.65 -0.51
C GLY A 225 18.20 -34.41 0.64
#